data_AF-A0A7S3URF3-F1
#
_entry.id   AF-A0A7S3URF3-F1
#
_cell.length_a   1.000
_cell.length_b   1.000
_cell.length_c   1.000
_cell.angle_alpha   90.00
_cell.angle_beta   90.00
_cell.angle_gamma   90.00
#
_symmetry.space_group_name_H-M   'P 1'
#
loop_
_entity.id
_entity.type
_entity.pdbx_description
1 polymer ?
#
loop_
_entity_poly.entity_id
_entity_poly.type
_entity_poly.pdbx_seq_one_letter_code
_entity_poly.pdbx_strand_id
1 'polypeptide(L)'
;VASAPGERFLYQDNEYSHLVDALPYFDAEAGSAEMSAKVKALIEHEMSSFEPRDYLASWPAPSPVFEGRQVLLAEMQRLGQKRPMHKLDMGRYKVEPPAGVQAEDPAIWSSTVRNAQAQLEQSHLRGMNIELLNNEAREYVQNRKQSVTHASEK
;
A
#
# COMPACT_ATOMS: atom_id res chain seq x y z
N VAL A 1 1.31 -33.06 13.72
CA VAL A 1 0.53 -31.96 13.13
C VAL A 1 0.12 -32.42 11.73
N ALA A 2 -1.15 -32.78 11.55
CA ALA A 2 -1.64 -33.28 10.26
C ALA A 2 -1.72 -32.11 9.28
N SER A 3 -0.91 -32.16 8.21
CA SER A 3 -0.92 -31.16 7.14
C SER A 3 -2.23 -31.25 6.35
N ALA A 4 -2.78 -30.11 5.96
CA ALA A 4 -3.99 -30.03 5.15
C ALA A 4 -3.78 -30.75 3.80
N PRO A 5 -4.84 -31.36 3.21
CA PRO A 5 -4.72 -32.08 1.94
C PRO A 5 -4.37 -31.09 0.81
N GLY A 6 -3.08 -30.98 0.49
CA GLY A 6 -2.55 -30.12 -0.58
C GLY A 6 -1.22 -29.43 -0.27
N GLU A 7 -0.81 -29.34 0.99
CA GLU A 7 0.45 -28.68 1.38
C GLU A 7 1.57 -29.71 1.57
N ARG A 8 2.18 -30.13 0.45
CA ARG A 8 3.49 -30.77 0.47
C ARG A 8 4.54 -29.68 0.65
N PHE A 9 5.35 -29.78 1.70
CA PHE A 9 6.43 -28.83 1.92
C PHE A 9 7.61 -29.15 1.00
N LEU A 10 8.28 -28.12 0.48
CA LEU A 10 9.40 -28.28 -0.48
C LEU A 10 10.53 -29.17 0.02
N TYR A 11 10.78 -29.19 1.34
CA TYR A 11 11.84 -30.04 1.92
C TYR A 11 11.50 -31.53 1.85
N GLN A 12 10.23 -31.90 1.64
CA GLN A 12 9.78 -33.30 1.51
C GLN A 12 10.16 -33.89 0.15
N ASP A 13 10.48 -33.06 -0.84
CA ASP A 13 10.96 -33.50 -2.15
C ASP A 13 12.41 -34.03 -2.10
N ASN A 14 13.14 -33.76 -1.00
CA ASN A 14 14.50 -34.23 -0.81
C ASN A 14 14.52 -35.71 -0.38
N GLU A 15 15.42 -36.51 -0.97
CA GLU A 15 15.52 -37.98 -0.77
C GLU A 15 15.64 -38.40 0.71
N TYR A 16 16.32 -37.60 1.52
CA TYR A 16 16.63 -37.90 2.93
C TYR A 16 15.75 -37.12 3.93
N SER A 17 14.65 -36.51 3.49
CA SER A 17 13.79 -35.69 4.34
C SER A 17 13.25 -36.41 5.59
N HIS A 18 13.05 -37.72 5.48
CA HIS A 18 12.57 -38.60 6.55
C HIS A 18 13.59 -38.87 7.66
N LEU A 19 14.87 -38.55 7.44
CA LEU A 19 15.95 -38.75 8.41
C LEU A 19 16.26 -37.49 9.23
N VAL A 20 15.71 -36.34 8.83
CA VAL A 20 15.96 -35.06 9.49
C VAL A 20 14.93 -34.85 10.61
N ASP A 21 15.41 -34.64 11.83
CA ASP A 21 14.59 -34.27 12.99
C ASP A 21 14.93 -32.85 13.45
N ALA A 22 13.90 -32.11 13.86
CA ALA A 22 14.01 -30.78 14.43
C ALA A 22 12.78 -30.53 15.29
N LEU A 23 12.92 -30.71 16.62
CA LEU A 23 11.79 -30.69 17.56
C LEU A 23 11.81 -29.39 18.37
N PRO A 24 10.95 -28.40 18.07
CA PRO A 24 10.98 -27.11 18.77
C PRO A 24 10.72 -27.23 20.27
N TYR A 25 9.98 -28.25 20.71
CA TYR A 25 9.64 -28.46 22.11
C TYR A 25 10.72 -29.17 22.92
N PHE A 26 11.62 -29.89 22.24
CA PHE A 26 12.72 -30.61 22.89
C PHE A 26 14.01 -29.78 22.84
N ASP A 27 14.26 -29.12 21.70
CA ASP A 27 15.45 -28.32 21.45
C ASP A 27 15.31 -26.89 22.02
N ALA A 28 15.24 -26.78 23.35
CA ALA A 28 15.01 -25.51 24.04
C ALA A 28 16.10 -24.44 23.77
N GLU A 29 17.34 -24.86 23.50
CA GLU A 29 18.47 -23.95 23.21
C GLU A 29 18.50 -23.48 21.74
N ALA A 30 17.83 -24.19 20.84
CA ALA A 30 17.78 -23.85 19.41
C ALA A 30 16.98 -22.57 19.13
N GLY A 31 16.13 -22.14 20.08
CA GLY A 31 15.37 -20.89 20.01
C GLY A 31 16.14 -19.64 20.46
N SER A 32 17.39 -19.77 20.90
CA SER A 32 18.19 -18.62 21.34
C SER A 32 18.52 -17.66 20.17
N ALA A 33 18.51 -16.35 20.46
CA ALA A 33 18.75 -15.32 19.44
C ALA A 33 20.15 -15.44 18.80
N GLU A 34 21.15 -15.81 19.59
CA GLU A 34 22.53 -16.00 19.15
C GLU A 34 22.66 -17.18 18.18
N MET A 35 22.02 -18.31 18.48
CA MET A 35 22.04 -19.48 17.61
C MET A 35 21.28 -19.21 16.30
N SER A 36 20.13 -18.52 16.36
CA SER A 36 19.39 -18.11 15.16
C SER A 36 20.22 -17.18 14.25
N ALA A 37 20.98 -16.24 14.83
CA ALA A 37 21.86 -15.35 14.06
C ALA A 37 23.00 -16.13 13.37
N LYS A 38 23.63 -17.07 14.08
CA LYS A 38 24.67 -17.94 13.52
C LYS A 38 24.14 -18.81 12.39
N VAL A 39 22.96 -19.42 12.58
CA VAL A 39 22.30 -20.24 11.56
C VAL A 39 21.97 -19.42 10.32
N LYS A 40 21.43 -18.20 10.48
CA LYS A 40 21.14 -17.30 9.35
C LYS A 40 22.41 -16.95 8.56
N ALA A 41 23.51 -16.62 9.24
CA ALA A 41 24.78 -16.32 8.57
C ALA A 41 25.29 -17.51 7.74
N LEU A 42 25.14 -18.74 8.24
CA LEU A 42 25.49 -19.96 7.49
C LEU A 42 24.57 -20.17 6.28
N ILE A 43 23.27 -19.94 6.43
CA ILE A 43 22.30 -20.01 5.32
C ILE A 43 22.64 -18.98 4.24
N GLU A 44 22.94 -17.74 4.62
CA GLU A 44 23.31 -16.67 3.67
C GLU A 44 24.59 -17.00 2.90
N HIS A 45 25.59 -17.59 3.57
CA HIS A 45 26.81 -18.07 2.91
C HIS A 45 26.48 -19.15 1.87
N GLU A 46 25.65 -20.12 2.20
CA GLU A 46 25.24 -21.17 1.26
C GLU A 46 24.42 -20.60 0.09
N MET A 47 23.50 -19.67 0.37
CA MET A 47 22.69 -18.99 -0.64
C MET A 47 23.53 -18.18 -1.65
N SER A 48 24.74 -17.77 -1.28
CA SER A 48 25.65 -17.07 -2.19
C SER A 48 26.34 -17.99 -3.21
N SER A 49 26.51 -19.27 -2.84
CA SER A 49 27.14 -20.29 -3.68
C SER A 49 26.12 -21.14 -4.45
N PHE A 50 24.89 -21.19 -3.97
CA PHE A 50 23.81 -22.00 -4.52
C PHE A 50 23.06 -21.29 -5.66
N GLU A 51 22.68 -22.04 -6.70
CA GLU A 51 21.77 -21.58 -7.74
C GLU A 51 20.31 -21.87 -7.34
N PRO A 52 19.47 -20.84 -7.11
CA PRO A 52 18.11 -21.04 -6.66
C PRO A 52 17.27 -21.86 -7.64
N ARG A 53 16.58 -22.89 -7.14
CA ARG A 53 15.54 -23.60 -7.91
C ARG A 53 14.35 -22.67 -8.14
N ASP A 54 13.63 -22.87 -9.25
CA ASP A 54 12.34 -22.19 -9.46
C ASP A 54 11.26 -22.76 -8.50
N TYR A 55 11.16 -22.16 -7.32
CA TYR A 55 10.19 -22.52 -6.29
C TYR A 55 8.75 -22.17 -6.67
N LEU A 56 8.54 -21.37 -7.72
CA LEU A 56 7.23 -20.95 -8.21
C LEU A 56 6.75 -21.79 -9.39
N ALA A 57 7.57 -22.69 -9.93
CA ALA A 57 7.20 -23.54 -11.07
C ALA A 57 5.95 -24.40 -10.83
N SER A 58 5.70 -24.81 -9.58
CA SER A 58 4.51 -25.58 -9.21
C SER A 58 3.24 -24.72 -9.13
N TRP A 59 3.39 -23.40 -9.05
CA TRP A 59 2.30 -22.46 -8.88
C TRP A 59 1.96 -21.82 -10.24
N PRO A 60 0.69 -21.85 -10.67
CA PRO A 60 0.31 -21.10 -11.85
C PRO A 60 0.55 -19.61 -11.60
N ALA A 61 1.15 -18.92 -12.58
CA ALA A 61 1.28 -17.46 -12.51
C ALA A 61 -0.11 -16.84 -12.33
N PRO A 62 -0.31 -15.96 -11.33
CA PRO A 62 -1.60 -15.33 -11.13
C PRO A 62 -1.94 -14.49 -12.36
N SER A 63 -2.97 -14.90 -13.10
CA SER A 63 -3.49 -14.13 -14.23
C SER A 63 -4.46 -13.08 -13.69
N PRO A 64 -4.11 -11.78 -13.77
CA PRO A 64 -5.02 -10.76 -13.29
C PRO A 64 -6.21 -10.64 -14.25
N VAL A 65 -7.41 -10.96 -13.76
CA VAL A 65 -8.66 -10.80 -14.50
C VAL A 65 -9.07 -9.33 -14.47
N PHE A 66 -8.74 -8.60 -15.54
CA PHE A 66 -9.13 -7.19 -15.73
C PHE A 66 -10.36 -7.01 -16.63
N GLU A 67 -11.12 -8.09 -16.86
CA GLU A 67 -12.29 -8.09 -17.74
C GLU A 67 -13.28 -6.97 -17.35
N GLY A 68 -13.70 -6.19 -18.35
CA GLY A 68 -14.60 -5.03 -18.17
C GLY A 68 -13.96 -3.76 -17.61
N ARG A 69 -12.68 -3.78 -17.21
CA ARG A 69 -12.00 -2.61 -16.62
C ARG A 69 -10.94 -2.03 -17.56
N GLN A 70 -11.40 -1.25 -18.55
CA GLN A 70 -10.56 -0.61 -19.57
C GLN A 70 -9.43 0.25 -18.97
N VAL A 71 -9.68 0.92 -17.83
CA VAL A 71 -8.67 1.74 -17.14
C VAL A 71 -7.51 0.90 -16.62
N LEU A 72 -7.78 -0.29 -16.08
CA LEU A 72 -6.73 -1.18 -15.56
C LEU A 72 -5.91 -1.82 -16.68
N LEU A 73 -6.56 -2.17 -17.80
CA LEU A 73 -5.87 -2.67 -18.99
C LEU A 73 -4.91 -1.62 -19.56
N ALA A 74 -5.36 -0.37 -19.67
CA ALA A 74 -4.51 0.74 -20.12
C ALA A 74 -3.33 0.99 -19.17
N GLU A 75 -3.55 0.87 -17.86
CA GLU A 75 -2.51 1.04 -16.85
C GLU A 75 -1.47 -0.09 -16.89
N MET A 76 -1.90 -1.33 -17.08
CA MET A 76 -1.00 -2.47 -17.29
C MET A 76 -0.14 -2.31 -18.54
N GLN A 77 -0.71 -1.81 -19.64
CA GLN A 77 0.06 -1.50 -20.85
C GLN A 77 1.08 -0.38 -20.59
N ARG A 78 0.70 0.67 -19.85
CA ARG A 78 1.60 1.76 -19.45
C ARG A 78 2.79 1.24 -18.62
N LEU A 79 2.53 0.34 -17.67
CA LEU A 79 3.54 -0.32 -16.85
C LEU A 79 4.47 -1.20 -17.68
N GLY A 80 3.92 -1.98 -18.61
CA GLY A 80 4.73 -2.77 -19.56
C GLY A 80 5.66 -1.92 -20.43
N GLN A 81 5.24 -0.70 -20.76
CA GLN A 81 6.05 0.29 -21.48
C GLN A 81 7.02 1.09 -20.58
N LYS A 82 7.06 0.81 -19.27
CA LYS A 82 7.86 1.53 -18.26
C LYS A 82 7.67 3.05 -18.30
N ARG A 83 6.51 3.52 -18.74
CA ARG A 83 6.20 4.96 -18.76
C ARG A 83 5.91 5.41 -17.32
N PRO A 84 6.40 6.56 -16.86
CA PRO A 84 6.02 7.11 -15.57
C PRO A 84 4.56 7.58 -15.57
N MET A 85 3.94 7.69 -14.39
CA MET A 85 2.56 8.15 -14.27
C MET A 85 2.51 9.67 -14.47
N HIS A 86 1.40 10.18 -15.01
CA HIS A 86 1.20 11.62 -15.06
C HIS A 86 1.11 12.18 -13.63
N LYS A 87 1.82 13.27 -13.36
CA LYS A 87 1.74 13.94 -12.06
C LYS A 87 0.38 14.58 -11.94
N LEU A 88 -0.21 14.52 -10.74
CA LEU A 88 -1.43 15.24 -10.47
C LEU A 88 -1.17 16.75 -10.58
N ASP A 89 -2.06 17.45 -11.28
CA ASP A 89 -1.99 18.90 -11.39
C ASP A 89 -2.37 19.54 -10.05
N MET A 90 -1.38 20.12 -9.38
CA MET A 90 -1.56 20.87 -8.13
C MET A 90 -1.70 22.38 -8.37
N GLY A 91 -1.66 22.83 -9.64
CA GLY A 91 -1.78 24.25 -10.01
C GLY A 91 -3.12 24.84 -9.63
N ARG A 92 -4.20 24.03 -9.62
CA ARG A 92 -5.53 24.48 -9.22
C ARG A 92 -5.60 25.00 -7.78
N TYR A 93 -4.76 24.49 -6.87
CA TYR A 93 -4.78 24.86 -5.45
C TYR A 93 -3.83 26.02 -5.12
N LYS A 94 -3.08 26.51 -6.09
CA LYS A 94 -2.16 27.64 -5.93
C LYS A 94 -2.68 28.82 -6.73
N VAL A 95 -2.78 29.98 -6.09
CA VAL A 95 -3.12 31.24 -6.76
C VAL A 95 -1.82 32.03 -6.85
N GLU A 96 -0.98 31.68 -7.82
CA GLU A 96 0.20 32.46 -8.13
C GLU A 96 -0.11 33.45 -9.26
N PRO A 97 0.32 34.71 -9.16
CA PRO A 97 0.18 35.65 -10.27
C PRO A 97 1.00 35.16 -11.46
N PRO A 98 0.48 35.28 -12.71
CA PRO A 98 1.27 34.97 -13.89
C PRO A 98 2.51 35.89 -13.94
N ALA A 99 3.68 35.32 -14.22
CA ALA A 99 4.96 36.03 -14.23
C ALA A 99 5.69 35.86 -15.57
N GLY A 100 6.54 36.83 -15.93
CA GLY A 100 7.31 36.81 -17.17
C GLY A 100 6.42 36.84 -18.41
N VAL A 101 6.71 35.99 -19.39
CA VAL A 101 5.99 35.92 -20.68
C VAL A 101 4.49 35.60 -20.51
N GLN A 102 4.11 34.92 -19.43
CA GLN A 102 2.70 34.62 -19.14
C GLN A 102 1.89 35.83 -18.68
N ALA A 103 2.56 36.88 -18.17
CA ALA A 103 1.89 38.10 -17.73
C ALA A 103 1.45 38.99 -18.90
N GLU A 104 2.00 38.77 -20.11
CA GLU A 104 1.63 39.50 -21.32
C GLU A 104 0.33 38.97 -21.95
N ASP A 105 -0.07 37.73 -21.63
CA ASP A 105 -1.27 37.10 -22.18
C ASP A 105 -2.52 37.39 -21.31
N PRO A 106 -3.51 38.15 -21.82
CA PRO A 106 -4.74 38.44 -21.09
C PRO A 106 -5.60 37.19 -20.82
N ALA A 107 -5.48 36.13 -21.62
CA ALA A 107 -6.23 34.89 -21.40
C ALA A 107 -5.77 34.19 -20.12
N ILE A 108 -4.47 34.20 -19.83
CA ILE A 108 -3.90 33.63 -18.60
C ILE A 108 -4.34 34.43 -17.37
N TRP A 109 -4.39 35.76 -17.47
CA TRP A 109 -4.95 36.58 -16.39
C TRP A 109 -6.40 36.22 -16.08
N SER A 110 -7.23 36.02 -17.11
CA SER A 110 -8.63 35.65 -16.92
C SER A 110 -8.80 34.29 -16.22
N SER A 111 -7.92 33.31 -16.51
CA SER A 111 -7.98 31.99 -15.90
C SER A 111 -7.47 32.02 -14.46
N THR A 112 -6.41 32.78 -14.17
CA THR A 112 -5.91 32.99 -12.80
C THR A 112 -6.93 33.70 -11.92
N VAL A 113 -7.61 34.72 -12.45
CA VAL A 113 -8.69 35.43 -11.72
C VAL A 113 -9.84 34.47 -11.40
N ARG A 114 -10.26 33.64 -12.36
CA ARG A 114 -11.29 32.62 -12.12
C ARG A 114 -10.86 31.61 -11.06
N ASN A 115 -9.60 31.20 -11.07
CA ASN A 115 -9.05 30.31 -10.03
C ASN A 115 -9.06 30.99 -8.65
N ALA A 116 -8.64 32.25 -8.57
CA ALA A 116 -8.67 33.03 -7.33
C ALA A 116 -10.09 33.17 -6.76
N GLN A 117 -11.08 33.44 -7.62
CA GLN A 117 -12.49 33.48 -7.23
C GLN A 117 -12.96 32.14 -6.67
N ALA A 118 -12.65 31.03 -7.35
CA ALA A 118 -13.02 29.70 -6.86
C ALA A 118 -12.37 29.38 -5.50
N GLN A 119 -11.13 29.83 -5.27
CA GLN A 119 -10.44 29.65 -3.99
C GLN A 119 -11.02 30.52 -2.87
N LEU A 120 -11.51 31.73 -3.19
CA LEU A 120 -12.21 32.59 -2.25
C LEU A 120 -13.50 31.91 -1.76
N GLU A 121 -14.32 31.41 -2.67
CA GLU A 121 -15.55 30.67 -2.34
C GLU A 121 -15.24 29.42 -1.52
N GLN A 122 -14.23 28.65 -1.91
CA GLN A 122 -13.79 27.48 -1.15
C GLN A 122 -13.33 27.84 0.27
N SER A 123 -12.64 28.98 0.43
CA SER A 123 -12.20 29.48 1.73
C SER A 123 -13.38 29.90 2.60
N HIS A 124 -14.40 30.51 2.00
CA HIS A 124 -15.64 30.86 2.67
C HIS A 124 -16.40 29.61 3.15
N LEU A 125 -16.61 28.63 2.26
CA LEU A 125 -17.22 27.33 2.60
C LEU A 125 -16.44 26.61 3.71
N ARG A 126 -15.11 26.62 3.63
CA ARG A 126 -14.24 26.05 4.68
C ARG A 126 -14.43 26.76 6.01
N GLY A 127 -14.56 28.09 6.01
CA GLY A 127 -14.87 28.88 7.20
C GLY A 127 -16.18 28.42 7.85
N MET A 128 -17.26 28.38 7.07
CA MET A 128 -18.58 27.92 7.55
C MET A 128 -18.54 26.47 8.07
N ASN A 129 -17.85 25.57 7.36
CA ASN A 129 -17.71 24.18 7.81
C ASN A 129 -16.96 24.07 9.14
N ILE A 130 -15.93 24.91 9.35
CA ILE A 130 -15.19 24.94 10.62
C ILE A 130 -16.06 25.51 11.75
N GLU A 131 -16.84 26.55 11.47
CA GLU A 131 -17.79 27.10 12.44
C GLU A 131 -18.84 26.07 12.85
N LEU A 132 -19.41 25.34 11.88
CA LEU A 132 -20.34 24.24 12.13
C LEU A 132 -19.69 23.16 13.00
N LEU A 133 -18.45 22.77 12.68
CA LEU A 133 -17.71 21.80 13.50
C LEU A 133 -17.47 22.33 14.91
N ASN A 134 -17.09 23.59 15.08
CA ASN A 134 -16.83 24.14 16.42
C ASN A 134 -18.09 24.15 17.29
N ASN A 135 -19.26 24.38 16.68
CA ASN A 135 -20.54 24.41 17.40
C ASN A 135 -21.02 22.99 17.73
N GLU A 136 -21.02 22.08 16.75
CA GLU A 136 -21.74 20.79 16.84
C GLU A 136 -20.82 19.58 17.10
N ALA A 137 -19.50 19.69 16.86
CA ALA A 137 -18.64 18.50 16.85
C ALA A 137 -18.46 17.84 18.22
N ARG A 138 -18.50 18.61 19.33
CA ARG A 138 -18.34 18.05 20.67
C ARG A 138 -19.48 17.10 21.02
N GLU A 139 -20.72 17.52 20.76
CA GLU A 139 -21.91 16.72 21.03
C GLU A 139 -21.98 15.50 20.09
N TYR A 140 -21.75 15.70 18.78
CA TYR A 140 -21.73 14.61 17.81
C TYR A 140 -20.71 13.52 18.15
N VAL A 141 -19.48 13.90 18.51
CA VAL A 141 -18.42 12.94 18.88
C VAL A 141 -18.78 12.18 20.14
N GLN A 142 -19.40 12.84 21.13
CA GLN A 142 -19.81 12.20 22.38
C GLN A 142 -20.94 11.18 22.15
N ASN A 143 -21.96 11.56 21.37
CA ASN A 143 -23.07 10.67 21.01
C ASN A 143 -22.58 9.46 20.22
N ARG A 144 -21.64 9.67 19.29
CA ARG A 144 -21.06 8.56 18.52
C ARG A 144 -20.24 7.62 19.40
N LYS A 145 -19.45 8.12 20.35
CA LYS A 145 -18.73 7.28 21.32
C LYS A 145 -19.69 6.39 22.10
N GLN A 146 -20.79 6.94 22.62
CA GLN A 146 -21.80 6.19 23.36
C GLN A 146 -22.49 5.12 22.50
N SER A 147 -22.77 5.42 21.22
CA SER A 147 -23.35 4.43 20.30
C SER A 147 -22.41 3.26 20.01
N VAL A 148 -21.10 3.52 19.89
CA VAL A 148 -20.10 2.49 19.63
C VAL A 148 -19.88 1.63 20.87
N THR A 149 -19.82 2.20 22.07
CA THR A 149 -19.70 1.41 23.32
C THR A 149 -20.91 0.52 23.53
N HIS A 150 -22.13 1.05 23.30
CA HIS A 150 -23.34 0.25 23.39
C HIS A 150 -23.40 -0.88 22.33
N ALA A 151 -22.84 -0.64 21.15
CA ALA A 151 -22.74 -1.66 20.10
C ALA A 151 -21.71 -2.75 20.40
N SER A 152 -20.63 -2.44 21.15
CA SER A 152 -19.62 -3.42 21.56
C SER A 152 -20.02 -4.26 22.77
N GLU A 153 -20.98 -3.78 23.57
CA GLU A 153 -21.50 -4.47 24.76
C GLU A 153 -22.64 -5.46 24.43
N LYS A 154 -23.14 -5.45 23.18
CA LYS A 154 -24.12 -6.40 22.64
C LYS A 154 -23.43 -7.49 21.84
#